data_AF-A0A8J6PUT0-F1
#
_entry.id   AF-A0A8J6PUT0-F1
#
_cell.length_a   1.000
_cell.length_b   1.000
_cell.length_c   1.000
_cell.angle_alpha   90.00
_cell.angle_beta   90.00
_cell.angle_gamma   90.00
#
_symmetry.space_group_name_H-M   'P 1'
#
loop_
_entity.id
_entity.type
_entity.pdbx_description
1 polymer ?
#
loop_
_entity_poly.entity_id
_entity_poly.type
_entity_poly.pdbx_seq_one_letter_code
_entity_poly.pdbx_strand_id
1 'polypeptide(L)'
;MATLLSPKVLPILMLIASNVFMTFAWYGHLKFKTSALYVVVMVSWGIAFFEYWLAVPANRIGSDVYSAAQLKTIQEVITLTVFVAFSVFYLKEAITWHHVIGFAFIALGAGLIFRA
;
A
#
# COMPACT_ATOMS: atom_id res chain seq x y z
N MET A 1 4.43 15.53 19.22
CA MET A 1 3.02 15.34 18.86
C MET A 1 2.62 16.17 17.63
N ALA A 2 2.94 17.46 17.58
CA ALA A 2 2.68 18.33 16.41
C ALA A 2 3.29 17.83 15.07
N THR A 3 4.42 17.12 15.10
CA THR A 3 5.07 16.58 13.90
C THR A 3 4.33 15.38 13.27
N LEU A 4 3.68 14.55 14.09
CA LEU A 4 2.96 13.36 13.61
C LEU A 4 1.62 13.71 12.96
N LEU A 5 1.01 14.83 13.37
CA LEU A 5 -0.24 15.35 12.81
C LEU A 5 -0.01 16.31 11.63
N SER A 6 1.24 16.46 11.19
CA SER A 6 1.57 17.31 10.04
C SER A 6 0.97 16.73 8.75
N PRO A 7 0.45 17.58 7.84
CA PRO A 7 0.01 17.15 6.51
C PRO A 7 1.09 16.45 5.68
N LYS A 8 2.36 16.56 6.05
CA LYS A 8 3.47 15.84 5.40
C LYS A 8 3.66 14.40 5.89
N VAL A 9 3.27 14.11 7.13
CA VAL A 9 3.59 12.83 7.80
C VAL A 9 2.35 11.99 8.00
N LEU A 10 1.25 12.60 8.46
CA LEU A 10 0.02 11.90 8.76
C LEU A 10 -0.55 11.13 7.54
N PRO A 11 -0.60 11.71 6.33
CA PRO A 11 -1.03 10.96 5.15
C PRO A 11 -0.21 9.70 4.89
N ILE A 12 1.11 9.78 5.03
CA ILE A 12 2.00 8.63 4.79
C ILE A 12 1.69 7.51 5.77
N LEU A 13 1.54 7.82 7.07
CA LEU A 13 1.20 6.83 8.09
C LEU A 13 -0.17 6.19 7.84
N MET A 14 -1.16 7.01 7.45
CA MET A 14 -2.49 6.53 7.11
C MET A 14 -2.46 5.65 5.86
N LEU A 15 -1.72 6.04 4.82
CA LEU A 15 -1.53 5.27 3.59
C LEU A 15 -0.83 3.93 3.85
N ILE A 16 0.16 3.88 4.75
CA ILE A 16 0.79 2.63 5.18
C ILE A 16 -0.24 1.72 5.83
N ALA A 17 -1.00 2.22 6.81
CA ALA A 17 -2.04 1.45 7.47
C ALA A 17 -3.10 0.96 6.46
N SER A 18 -3.56 1.84 5.58
CA SER A 18 -4.48 1.55 4.47
C SER A 18 -3.96 0.40 3.61
N ASN A 19 -2.68 0.47 3.23
CA ASN A 19 -2.10 -0.51 2.33
C ASN A 19 -2.01 -1.91 2.92
N VAL A 20 -1.86 -2.04 4.25
CA VAL A 20 -1.96 -3.33 4.93
C VAL A 20 -3.34 -3.96 4.67
N PHE A 21 -4.42 -3.20 4.87
CA PHE A 21 -5.77 -3.69 4.54
C PHE A 21 -5.90 -4.07 3.07
N MET A 22 -5.45 -3.21 2.13
CA MET A 22 -5.51 -3.54 0.70
C MET A 22 -4.74 -4.81 0.36
N THR A 23 -3.55 -5.00 0.92
CA THR A 23 -2.74 -6.18 0.66
C THR A 23 -3.45 -7.46 1.13
N PHE A 24 -4.11 -7.43 2.29
CA PHE A 24 -4.95 -8.54 2.73
C PHE A 24 -6.20 -8.73 1.86
N ALA A 25 -6.84 -7.64 1.43
CA ALA A 25 -8.01 -7.71 0.55
C ALA A 25 -7.66 -8.36 -0.81
N TRP A 26 -6.50 -8.04 -1.39
CA TRP A 26 -6.08 -8.56 -2.69
C TRP A 26 -5.45 -9.95 -2.63
N TYR A 27 -4.66 -10.25 -1.59
CA TYR A 27 -3.82 -11.45 -1.58
C TYR A 27 -4.05 -12.35 -0.36
N GLY A 28 -4.73 -11.88 0.69
CA GLY A 28 -5.00 -12.65 1.90
C GLY A 28 -5.76 -13.95 1.60
N HIS A 29 -6.71 -13.89 0.66
CA HIS A 29 -7.52 -15.03 0.25
C HIS A 29 -6.73 -16.11 -0.50
N LEU A 30 -5.48 -15.88 -0.91
CA LEU A 30 -4.65 -16.89 -1.57
C LEU A 30 -4.33 -18.10 -0.66
N LYS A 31 -4.49 -17.96 0.67
CA LYS A 31 -4.45 -19.09 1.61
C LYS A 31 -5.75 -19.90 1.68
N PHE A 32 -6.84 -19.40 1.12
CA PHE A 32 -8.18 -19.97 1.22
C PHE A 32 -8.71 -20.42 -0.14
N LYS A 33 -7.87 -21.07 -0.95
CA LYS A 33 -8.20 -21.45 -2.35
C LYS A 33 -9.37 -22.42 -2.50
N THR A 34 -9.73 -23.13 -1.44
CA THR A 34 -10.89 -24.06 -1.41
C THR A 34 -12.20 -23.36 -1.05
N SER A 35 -12.15 -22.09 -0.61
CA SER A 35 -13.35 -21.31 -0.30
C SER A 35 -14.06 -20.88 -1.58
N ALA A 36 -15.39 -20.81 -1.53
CA ALA A 36 -16.18 -20.37 -2.68
C ALA A 36 -15.82 -18.93 -3.08
N LEU A 37 -15.72 -18.68 -4.39
CA LEU A 37 -15.25 -17.39 -4.93
C LEU A 37 -16.06 -16.19 -4.42
N TYR A 38 -17.39 -16.34 -4.35
CA TYR A 38 -18.25 -15.25 -3.86
C TYR A 38 -17.97 -14.90 -2.40
N VAL A 39 -17.62 -15.88 -1.55
CA VAL A 39 -17.29 -15.65 -0.14
C VAL A 39 -16.01 -14.84 -0.03
N VAL A 40 -14.95 -15.25 -0.73
CA VAL A 40 -13.67 -14.53 -0.67
C VAL A 40 -13.79 -13.12 -1.25
N VAL A 41 -14.57 -12.93 -2.32
CA VAL A 41 -14.84 -11.59 -2.89
C VAL A 41 -15.56 -10.69 -1.88
N MET A 42 -16.60 -11.20 -1.22
CA MET A 42 -17.36 -10.42 -0.22
C MET A 42 -16.51 -10.06 1.00
N VAL A 43 -15.66 -10.97 1.45
CA VAL A 43 -14.71 -10.70 2.55
C VAL A 43 -13.67 -9.65 2.12
N SER A 44 -13.10 -9.78 0.92
CA SER A 44 -12.15 -8.80 0.37
C SER A 44 -12.78 -7.40 0.25
N TRP A 45 -14.04 -7.31 -0.17
CA TRP A 45 -14.80 -6.05 -0.18
C TRP A 45 -15.02 -5.49 1.23
N GLY A 46 -15.35 -6.35 2.21
CA GLY A 46 -15.46 -5.94 3.61
C GLY A 46 -14.16 -5.36 4.17
N ILE A 47 -13.01 -5.93 3.80
CA ILE A 47 -11.69 -5.40 4.19
C ILE A 47 -11.42 -4.06 3.50
N ALA A 48 -11.64 -4.00 2.18
CA ALA A 48 -11.44 -2.78 1.40
C ALA A 48 -12.33 -1.63 1.90
N PHE A 49 -13.55 -1.91 2.37
CA PHE A 49 -14.42 -0.89 2.94
C PHE A 49 -13.73 -0.08 4.04
N PHE A 50 -13.08 -0.75 5.01
CA PHE A 50 -12.35 -0.07 6.11
C PHE A 50 -11.09 0.65 5.63
N GLU A 51 -10.44 0.11 4.60
CA GLU A 51 -9.28 0.72 3.98
C GLU A 51 -9.59 2.12 3.44
N TYR A 52 -10.74 2.29 2.78
CA TYR A 52 -11.12 3.60 2.22
C TYR A 52 -11.27 4.69 3.29
N TRP A 53 -11.59 4.33 4.54
CA TRP A 53 -11.63 5.29 5.66
C TRP A 53 -10.24 5.83 6.04
N LEU A 54 -9.18 5.17 5.60
CA LEU A 54 -7.79 5.63 5.77
C LEU A 54 -7.27 6.28 4.49
N ALA A 55 -7.44 5.62 3.33
CA ALA A 55 -6.94 6.14 2.05
C ALA A 55 -7.55 7.48 1.66
N VAL A 56 -8.88 7.64 1.80
CA VAL A 56 -9.55 8.87 1.32
C VAL A 56 -9.14 10.09 2.14
N PRO A 57 -9.16 10.07 3.48
CA PRO A 57 -8.69 11.22 4.25
C PRO A 57 -7.18 11.45 4.09
N ALA A 58 -6.37 10.39 3.99
CA ALA A 58 -4.93 10.53 3.78
C ALA A 58 -4.62 11.31 2.49
N ASN A 59 -5.25 10.94 1.37
CA ASN A 59 -5.04 11.64 0.10
C ASN A 59 -5.57 13.07 0.13
N ARG A 60 -6.70 13.33 0.80
CA ARG A 60 -7.24 14.69 0.96
C ARG A 60 -6.31 15.60 1.78
N ILE A 61 -5.81 15.10 2.91
CA ILE A 61 -4.86 15.86 3.75
C ILE A 61 -3.52 16.02 3.01
N GLY A 62 -3.08 14.97 2.31
CA GLY A 62 -1.82 14.98 1.58
C GLY A 62 -1.84 15.90 0.37
N SER A 63 -2.99 16.10 -0.28
CA SER A 63 -3.08 16.98 -1.46
C SER A 63 -2.83 18.46 -1.16
N ASP A 64 -2.83 18.85 0.11
CA ASP A 64 -2.46 20.22 0.53
C ASP A 64 -0.95 20.49 0.40
N VAL A 65 -0.12 19.43 0.36
CA VAL A 65 1.35 19.54 0.36
C VAL A 65 2.06 18.71 -0.71
N TYR A 66 1.37 17.73 -1.30
CA TYR A 66 1.88 16.87 -2.37
C TYR A 66 0.99 16.99 -3.61
N SER A 67 1.59 16.91 -4.79
CA SER A 67 0.82 16.76 -6.03
C SER A 67 0.16 15.39 -6.10
N ALA A 68 -0.89 15.24 -6.92
CA ALA A 68 -1.53 13.94 -7.13
C ALA A 68 -0.55 12.87 -7.64
N ALA A 69 0.41 13.27 -8.49
CA ALA A 69 1.48 12.40 -8.96
C ALA A 69 2.37 11.93 -7.79
N GLN A 70 2.80 12.85 -6.93
CA GLN A 70 3.60 12.53 -5.75
C GLN A 70 2.86 11.60 -4.78
N LEU A 71 1.58 11.86 -4.48
CA LEU A 71 0.77 10.99 -3.61
C LEU A 71 0.65 9.58 -4.19
N LYS A 72 0.39 9.46 -5.49
CA LYS A 72 0.32 8.16 -6.15
C LYS A 72 1.67 7.44 -6.08
N THR A 73 2.76 8.14 -6.31
CA THR A 73 4.12 7.57 -6.19
C THR A 73 4.43 7.11 -4.78
N ILE A 74 4.10 7.90 -3.75
CA ILE A 74 4.22 7.49 -2.34
C ILE A 74 3.46 6.18 -2.12
N GLN A 75 2.22 6.09 -2.62
CA GLN A 75 1.41 4.90 -2.46
C GLN A 75 1.98 3.67 -3.17
N GLU A 76 2.58 3.80 -4.35
CA GLU A 76 3.23 2.68 -5.03
C GLU A 76 4.44 2.17 -4.25
N VAL A 77 5.28 3.08 -3.73
CA VAL A 77 6.42 2.71 -2.88
C VAL A 77 5.96 1.98 -1.62
N ILE A 78 4.91 2.49 -0.96
CA ILE A 78 4.28 1.83 0.19
C ILE A 78 3.75 0.44 -0.20
N THR A 79 3.04 0.34 -1.33
CA THR A 79 2.44 -0.92 -1.81
C THR A 79 3.48 -2.01 -1.98
N LEU A 80 4.58 -1.71 -2.66
CA LEU A 80 5.65 -2.69 -2.86
C LEU A 80 6.32 -3.06 -1.54
N THR A 81 6.56 -2.10 -0.66
CA THR A 81 7.20 -2.34 0.64
C THR A 81 6.34 -3.24 1.52
N VAL A 82 5.05 -2.95 1.63
CA VAL A 82 4.09 -3.75 2.41
C VAL A 82 3.90 -5.12 1.77
N PHE A 83 3.81 -5.21 0.44
CA PHE A 83 3.68 -6.48 -0.27
C PHE A 83 4.88 -7.40 -0.05
N VAL A 84 6.11 -6.88 -0.03
CA VAL A 84 7.31 -7.67 0.29
C VAL A 84 7.21 -8.28 1.68
N ALA A 85 6.86 -7.47 2.69
CA ALA A 85 6.67 -7.98 4.05
C ALA A 85 5.55 -9.04 4.10
N PHE A 86 4.44 -8.79 3.42
CA PHE A 86 3.32 -9.72 3.34
C PHE A 86 3.71 -11.04 2.66
N SER A 87 4.42 -11.00 1.54
CA SER A 87 4.87 -12.19 0.80
C SER A 87 5.76 -13.09 1.69
N VAL A 88 6.73 -12.49 2.38
CA VAL A 88 7.64 -13.23 3.28
C VAL A 88 6.92 -13.77 4.52
N PHE A 89 6.19 -12.91 5.24
CA PHE A 89 5.65 -13.28 6.54
C PHE A 89 4.32 -14.05 6.44
N TYR A 90 3.44 -13.65 5.52
CA TYR A 90 2.13 -14.27 5.33
C TYR A 90 2.19 -15.40 4.31
N LEU A 91 2.61 -15.17 3.06
CA LEU A 91 2.61 -16.21 2.01
C LEU A 91 3.75 -17.23 2.15
N LYS A 92 4.81 -16.90 2.92
CA LYS A 92 6.04 -17.71 3.06
C LYS A 92 6.79 -17.88 1.73
N GLU A 93 6.69 -16.89 0.86
CA GLU A 93 7.42 -16.83 -0.41
C GLU A 93 8.71 -16.04 -0.25
N ALA A 94 9.81 -16.56 -0.80
CA ALA A 94 11.12 -15.94 -0.67
C ALA A 94 11.33 -14.82 -1.69
N ILE A 95 11.91 -13.71 -1.26
CA ILE A 95 12.30 -12.61 -2.14
C ILE A 95 13.59 -12.97 -2.87
N THR A 96 13.48 -13.21 -4.17
CA THR A 96 14.63 -13.39 -5.06
C THR A 96 15.37 -12.09 -5.38
N TRP A 97 16.60 -12.21 -5.87
CA TRP A 97 17.44 -11.07 -6.27
C TRP A 97 16.85 -10.27 -7.44
N HIS A 98 16.12 -10.93 -8.33
CA HIS A 98 15.41 -10.26 -9.43
C HIS A 98 14.30 -9.33 -8.92
N HIS A 99 13.60 -9.71 -7.83
CA HIS A 99 12.60 -8.82 -7.22
C HIS A 99 13.25 -7.58 -6.62
N VAL A 100 14.38 -7.75 -5.92
CA VAL A 100 15.12 -6.63 -5.31
C VAL A 100 15.58 -5.63 -6.38
N ILE A 101 16.18 -6.13 -7.46
CA ILE A 101 16.63 -5.31 -8.59
C ILE A 101 15.42 -4.60 -9.24
N GLY A 102 14.32 -5.30 -9.46
CA GLY A 102 13.09 -4.71 -9.97
C GLY A 102 12.57 -3.57 -9.08
N PHE A 103 12.51 -3.77 -7.76
CA PHE A 103 12.09 -2.73 -6.82
C PHE A 103 13.06 -1.54 -6.79
N ALA A 104 14.36 -1.76 -6.97
CA ALA A 104 15.34 -0.67 -7.08
C ALA A 104 15.06 0.21 -8.31
N PHE A 105 14.74 -0.38 -9.47
CA PHE A 105 14.34 0.38 -10.65
C PHE A 105 13.04 1.17 -10.45
N ILE A 106 12.07 0.59 -9.75
CA ILE A 106 10.83 1.31 -9.42
C ILE A 106 11.12 2.48 -8.48
N ALA A 107 11.98 2.29 -7.46
CA ALA A 107 12.39 3.36 -6.56
C ALA A 107 13.14 4.49 -7.28
N LEU A 108 13.98 4.17 -8.27
CA LEU A 108 14.62 5.17 -9.13
C LEU A 108 13.58 5.97 -9.92
N GLY A 109 12.63 5.29 -10.57
CA GLY A 109 11.53 5.96 -11.28
C GLY A 109 10.68 6.84 -10.37
N ALA A 110 10.38 6.37 -9.16
CA ALA A 110 9.68 7.14 -8.14
C ALA A 110 10.43 8.42 -7.77
N GLY A 111 11.75 8.36 -7.59
CA GLY A 111 12.59 9.51 -7.26
C GLY A 111 12.57 10.62 -8.31
N LEU A 112 12.39 10.28 -9.58
CA LEU A 112 12.30 11.26 -10.68
C LEU A 112 11.02 12.11 -10.59
N ILE A 113 9.91 11.54 -10.09
CA ILE A 113 8.61 12.23 -9.99
C ILE A 113 8.65 13.38 -8.97
N PHE A 114 9.54 13.31 -7.96
CA PHE A 114 9.71 14.38 -6.97
C PHE A 114 10.61 15.53 -7.42
N ARG A 115 11.23 15.42 -8.61
CA ARG A 115 12.08 16.48 -9.20
C ARG A 115 11.42 17.21 -10.37
N ALA A 116 10.20 16.82 -10.72
CA ALA A 116 9.38 17.44 -11.76
C ALA A 116 8.69 18.71 -11.25
#